data_AF-A0A1M5KG12-F1
#
_entry.id   AF-A0A1M5KG12-F1
#
_cell.length_a   1.000
_cell.length_b   1.000
_cell.length_c   1.000
_cell.angle_alpha   90.00
_cell.angle_beta   90.00
_cell.angle_gamma   90.00
#
_symmetry.space_group_name_H-M   'P 1'
#
loop_
_entity.id
_entity.type
_entity.pdbx_description
1 polymer ?
#
loop_
_entity_poly.entity_id
_entity_poly.type
_entity_poly.pdbx_seq_one_letter_code
_entity_poly.pdbx_strand_id
1 'polypeptide(L)'
;MKTLKFKIYKTVAVLFIAALTFSCSGDDDNTEEAIIDVTNLRILAQDGFSVGVSDCIDPNENYLVEITISTQNNIQLTEPVVVNYTVNGNTSSVTFTQVGIKTIPVNFVTGENVVELVESGTSVSLTVVAPSEFVLLP
;
A
#
# COMPACT_ATOMS: atom_id res chain seq x y z
N MET A 1 -25.96 -50.65 -59.75
CA MET A 1 -26.52 -51.21 -58.50
C MET A 1 -25.37 -51.70 -57.62
N LYS A 2 -24.95 -50.89 -56.65
CA LYS A 2 -24.04 -51.28 -55.56
C LYS A 2 -24.57 -50.66 -54.28
N THR A 3 -25.13 -51.51 -53.44
CA THR A 3 -25.48 -51.20 -52.05
C THR A 3 -24.22 -51.20 -51.20
N LEU A 4 -23.97 -50.13 -50.44
CA LEU A 4 -23.13 -50.24 -49.25
C LEU A 4 -23.84 -49.52 -48.10
N LYS A 5 -24.28 -50.32 -47.13
CA LYS A 5 -25.06 -49.89 -45.97
C LYS A 5 -24.16 -49.18 -44.97
N PHE A 6 -24.47 -47.92 -44.68
CA PHE A 6 -23.83 -47.14 -43.62
C PHE A 6 -24.36 -47.58 -42.25
N LYS A 7 -23.49 -48.14 -41.41
CA LYS A 7 -23.70 -48.33 -39.97
C LYS A 7 -22.40 -47.94 -39.26
N ILE A 8 -22.21 -46.64 -39.03
CA ILE A 8 -21.16 -46.09 -38.18
C ILE A 8 -21.82 -44.91 -37.43
N TYR A 9 -22.42 -45.15 -36.27
CA TYR A 9 -21.82 -45.22 -34.92
C TYR A 9 -22.05 -43.88 -34.22
N LYS A 10 -22.82 -43.93 -33.11
CA LYS A 10 -23.25 -42.82 -32.24
C LYS A 10 -22.10 -42.05 -31.55
N THR A 11 -20.88 -42.11 -32.07
CA THR A 11 -19.65 -41.61 -31.43
C THR A 11 -19.13 -40.31 -32.06
N VAL A 12 -19.74 -39.83 -33.15
CA VAL A 12 -19.33 -38.57 -33.80
C VAL A 12 -19.90 -37.32 -33.10
N ALA A 13 -20.94 -37.46 -32.27
CA ALA A 13 -21.58 -36.32 -31.60
C ALA A 13 -20.80 -35.76 -30.39
N VAL A 14 -19.84 -36.51 -29.82
CA VAL A 14 -19.09 -36.09 -28.62
C VAL A 14 -17.86 -35.26 -28.99
N LEU A 15 -17.34 -35.36 -30.22
CA LEU A 15 -16.14 -34.62 -30.64
C LEU A 15 -16.42 -33.15 -30.98
N PHE A 16 -17.68 -32.80 -31.27
CA PHE A 16 -18.04 -31.42 -31.66
C PHE A 16 -18.33 -30.50 -30.47
N ILE A 17 -18.61 -31.05 -29.28
CA ILE A 17 -18.92 -30.26 -28.07
C ILE A 17 -17.63 -29.88 -27.31
N ALA A 18 -16.55 -30.65 -27.47
CA ALA A 18 -15.23 -30.33 -26.89
C ALA A 18 -14.47 -29.21 -27.63
N ALA A 19 -14.95 -28.79 -28.81
CA ALA A 19 -14.31 -27.75 -29.62
C ALA A 19 -14.79 -26.33 -29.28
N LEU A 20 -15.77 -26.16 -28.38
CA LEU A 20 -16.35 -24.86 -28.04
C LEU A 20 -15.93 -24.29 -26.69
N THR A 21 -15.04 -24.96 -25.93
CA THR A 21 -14.55 -24.45 -24.64
C THR A 21 -13.12 -23.91 -24.70
N PHE A 22 -12.58 -23.69 -25.89
CA PHE A 22 -11.27 -23.04 -26.10
C PHE A 22 -11.36 -21.60 -26.63
N SER A 23 -12.52 -20.93 -26.50
CA SER A 23 -12.56 -19.47 -26.52
C SER A 23 -12.18 -18.95 -25.14
N CYS A 24 -10.91 -19.15 -24.78
CA CYS A 24 -10.23 -18.26 -23.84
C CYS A 24 -10.15 -16.91 -24.57
N SER A 25 -11.02 -15.98 -24.19
CA SER A 25 -10.97 -14.61 -24.69
C SER A 25 -9.67 -13.99 -24.19
N GLY A 26 -8.64 -14.05 -25.02
CA GLY A 26 -7.53 -13.13 -24.92
C GLY A 26 -8.02 -11.78 -25.43
N ASP A 27 -8.21 -10.85 -24.51
CA ASP A 27 -7.79 -9.48 -24.78
C ASP A 27 -6.60 -9.22 -23.85
N ASP A 28 -5.46 -9.06 -24.49
CA ASP A 28 -4.22 -8.56 -23.92
C ASP A 28 -4.46 -7.14 -23.41
N ASP A 29 -4.89 -7.00 -22.16
CA ASP A 29 -4.71 -5.76 -21.43
C ASP A 29 -3.21 -5.58 -21.16
N ASN A 30 -2.47 -5.10 -22.17
CA ASN A 30 -1.17 -4.45 -21.98
C ASN A 30 -1.36 -3.10 -21.27
N THR A 31 -2.24 -3.04 -20.28
CA THR A 31 -2.29 -1.96 -19.33
C THR A 31 -1.06 -2.19 -18.47
N GLU A 32 0.01 -1.44 -18.72
CA GLU A 32 1.13 -1.40 -17.78
C GLU A 32 0.57 -0.95 -16.44
N GLU A 33 0.22 -1.90 -15.57
CA GLU A 33 -0.26 -1.63 -14.24
C GLU A 33 0.82 -0.84 -13.51
N ALA A 34 0.44 0.30 -12.94
CA ALA A 34 1.35 1.10 -12.15
C ALA A 34 1.72 0.29 -10.89
N ILE A 35 2.93 -0.26 -10.86
CA ILE A 35 3.48 -0.91 -9.67
C ILE A 35 3.76 0.20 -8.66
N ILE A 36 3.02 0.22 -7.55
CA ILE A 36 3.14 1.22 -6.48
C ILE A 36 4.26 0.81 -5.53
N ASP A 37 5.19 1.73 -5.28
CA ASP A 37 6.21 1.61 -4.25
C ASP A 37 5.98 2.69 -3.18
N VAL A 38 5.86 2.29 -1.92
CA VAL A 38 5.94 3.23 -0.80
C VAL A 38 7.41 3.50 -0.51
N THR A 39 7.91 4.64 -0.97
CA THR A 39 9.34 4.95 -0.96
C THR A 39 9.81 5.56 0.34
N ASN A 40 8.90 6.12 1.14
CA ASN A 40 9.29 6.81 2.34
C ASN A 40 8.19 6.83 3.41
N LEU A 41 8.60 6.58 4.66
CA LEU A 41 7.82 6.76 5.87
C LEU A 41 8.68 7.53 6.88
N ARG A 42 8.23 8.72 7.28
CA ARG A 42 8.97 9.59 8.21
C ARG A 42 8.06 10.26 9.22
N ILE A 43 8.66 10.66 10.34
CA ILE A 43 8.05 11.52 11.33
C ILE A 43 8.66 12.92 11.19
N LEU A 44 7.80 13.93 11.10
CA LEU A 44 8.13 15.34 11.03
C LEU A 44 7.54 16.08 12.23
N ALA A 45 8.20 17.17 12.63
CA ALA A 45 7.61 18.16 13.50
C ALA A 45 6.56 18.99 12.72
N GLN A 46 5.74 19.75 13.44
CA GLN A 46 4.68 20.57 12.82
C GLN A 46 5.20 21.56 11.77
N ASP A 47 6.43 22.04 11.94
CA ASP A 47 7.11 22.94 11.01
C ASP A 47 7.65 22.24 9.75
N GLY A 48 7.50 20.93 9.64
CA GLY A 48 7.88 20.10 8.51
C GLY A 48 9.32 19.59 8.56
N PHE A 49 10.09 19.89 9.61
CA PHE A 49 11.43 19.35 9.76
C PHE A 49 11.39 17.89 10.24
N SER A 50 12.35 17.09 9.76
CA SER A 50 12.50 15.71 10.21
C SER A 50 12.89 15.69 11.68
N VAL A 51 12.20 14.88 12.48
CA VAL A 51 12.60 14.62 13.86
C VAL A 51 13.55 13.44 13.86
N GLY A 52 14.73 13.60 14.45
CA GLY A 52 15.70 12.53 14.63
C GLY A 52 15.31 11.57 15.74
N VAL A 53 15.76 10.33 15.64
CA VAL A 53 15.54 9.25 16.64
C VAL A 53 16.14 9.53 18.04
N SER A 54 16.84 10.65 18.22
CA SER A 54 17.51 11.05 19.46
C SER A 54 17.19 12.47 19.92
N ASP A 55 16.25 13.15 19.27
CA ASP A 55 15.90 14.51 19.66
C ASP A 55 15.05 14.49 20.95
N CYS A 56 15.27 15.49 21.82
CA CYS A 56 14.37 15.72 22.94
C CYS A 56 13.10 16.33 22.40
N ILE A 57 12.01 15.56 22.44
CA ILE A 57 10.78 15.84 21.70
C ILE A 57 9.71 16.28 22.70
N ASP A 58 9.12 17.46 22.46
CA ASP A 58 8.12 18.03 23.34
C ASP A 58 6.77 17.31 23.17
N PRO A 59 6.25 16.64 24.21
CA PRO A 59 4.94 15.96 24.14
C PRO A 59 3.77 16.89 23.85
N ASN A 60 3.95 18.21 23.95
CA ASN A 60 2.91 19.20 23.70
C ASN A 60 2.93 19.73 22.26
N GLU A 61 3.90 19.32 21.44
CA GLU A 61 3.95 19.67 20.02
C GLU A 61 3.09 18.73 19.16
N ASN A 62 2.68 19.23 17.99
CA ASN A 62 2.00 18.40 17.00
C ASN A 62 3.04 17.75 16.09
N TYR A 63 2.83 16.48 15.76
CA TYR A 63 3.69 15.74 14.86
C TYR A 63 2.95 15.35 13.58
N LEU A 64 3.71 15.16 12.51
CA LEU A 64 3.20 14.73 11.22
C LEU A 64 3.87 13.40 10.83
N VAL A 65 3.11 12.51 10.24
CA VAL A 65 3.64 11.36 9.51
C VAL A 65 3.67 11.71 8.03
N GLU A 66 4.83 11.60 7.41
CA GLU A 66 5.03 11.75 5.98
C GLU A 66 5.05 10.36 5.33
N ILE A 67 4.14 10.13 4.39
CA ILE A 67 4.12 8.95 3.53
C ILE A 67 4.34 9.40 2.09
N THR A 68 5.33 8.81 1.43
CA THR A 68 5.62 9.06 0.02
C THR A 68 5.37 7.80 -0.80
N ILE A 69 4.60 7.94 -1.87
CA ILE A 69 4.42 6.89 -2.87
C ILE A 69 5.03 7.31 -4.21
N SER A 70 5.59 6.35 -4.91
CA SER A 70 5.99 6.45 -6.32
C SER A 70 5.49 5.25 -7.10
N THR A 71 5.68 5.31 -8.41
CA THR A 71 5.41 4.19 -9.32
C THR A 71 6.69 3.80 -10.02
N GLN A 72 6.82 2.52 -10.36
CA GLN A 72 7.85 2.10 -11.28
C GLN A 72 7.65 2.83 -12.62
N ASN A 73 8.75 3.31 -13.21
CA ASN A 73 8.76 4.06 -14.47
C ASN A 73 7.97 5.39 -14.49
N ASN A 74 7.62 5.98 -13.34
CA ASN A 74 6.88 7.24 -13.24
C ASN A 74 5.51 7.23 -13.94
N ILE A 75 4.85 6.07 -13.97
CA ILE A 75 3.48 5.91 -14.49
C ILE A 75 2.51 6.66 -13.57
N GLN A 76 1.52 7.37 -14.12
CA GLN A 76 0.51 8.05 -13.31
C GLN A 76 -0.48 7.04 -12.71
N LEU A 77 -1.06 7.38 -11.56
CA LEU A 77 -2.14 6.59 -10.99
C LEU A 77 -3.38 6.70 -11.87
N THR A 78 -3.88 5.57 -12.34
CA THR A 78 -5.16 5.48 -13.06
C THR A 78 -6.34 5.34 -12.11
N GLU A 79 -6.10 4.80 -10.91
CA GLU A 79 -7.09 4.62 -9.85
C GLU A 79 -6.53 5.10 -8.51
N PRO A 80 -7.39 5.51 -7.54
CA PRO A 80 -6.94 5.89 -6.21
C PRO A 80 -6.27 4.72 -5.47
N VAL A 81 -5.12 4.98 -4.85
CA VAL A 81 -4.38 4.02 -4.03
C VAL A 81 -4.65 4.29 -2.56
N VAL A 82 -4.99 3.25 -1.79
CA VAL A 82 -5.17 3.35 -0.34
C VAL A 82 -3.95 2.77 0.35
N VAL A 83 -3.26 3.58 1.15
CA VAL A 83 -2.15 3.12 2.00
C VAL A 83 -2.65 2.99 3.42
N ASN A 84 -2.56 1.78 3.97
CA ASN A 84 -2.90 1.49 5.35
C ASN A 84 -1.66 1.61 6.23
N TYR A 85 -1.80 2.29 7.37
CA TYR A 85 -0.74 2.46 8.36
C TYR A 85 -1.31 2.34 9.77
N THR A 86 -0.44 2.10 10.75
CA THR A 86 -0.80 2.12 12.16
C THR A 86 -0.02 3.19 12.91
N VAL A 87 -0.63 3.72 13.96
CA VAL A 87 0.04 4.55 14.97
C VAL A 87 -0.22 3.91 16.32
N ASN A 88 0.84 3.39 16.95
CA ASN A 88 0.76 2.61 18.19
C ASN A 88 -0.25 1.46 18.10
N GLY A 89 -0.26 0.77 16.96
CA GLY A 89 -1.19 -0.33 16.67
C GLY A 89 -2.61 0.08 16.26
N ASN A 90 -2.96 1.38 16.32
CA ASN A 90 -4.26 1.86 15.82
C ASN A 90 -4.20 2.03 14.32
N THR A 91 -4.99 1.25 13.58
CA THR A 91 -5.02 1.28 12.11
C THR A 91 -5.74 2.51 11.58
N SER A 92 -5.18 3.11 10.54
CA SER A 92 -5.74 4.21 9.77
C SER A 92 -5.34 4.06 8.30
N SER A 93 -5.95 4.86 7.43
CA SER A 93 -5.71 4.79 5.99
C SER A 93 -5.63 6.16 5.38
N VAL A 94 -4.80 6.30 4.35
CA VAL A 94 -4.71 7.51 3.54
C VAL A 94 -4.87 7.17 2.06
N THR A 95 -5.67 7.95 1.34
CA THR A 95 -5.90 7.74 -0.10
C THR A 95 -5.06 8.70 -0.93
N PHE A 96 -4.37 8.19 -1.95
CA PHE A 96 -3.64 8.95 -2.96
C PHE A 96 -4.36 8.87 -4.30
N THR A 97 -4.58 10.02 -4.93
CA THR A 97 -5.13 10.13 -6.30
C THR A 97 -4.06 10.45 -7.34
N GLN A 98 -2.83 10.72 -6.88
CA GLN A 98 -1.63 10.94 -7.69
C GLN A 98 -0.41 10.48 -6.89
N VAL A 99 0.69 10.19 -7.58
CA VAL A 99 1.99 9.95 -6.93
C VAL A 99 2.46 11.19 -6.17
N GLY A 100 3.20 10.99 -5.08
CA GLY A 100 3.74 12.08 -4.27
C GLY A 100 3.65 11.84 -2.78
N ILE A 101 3.54 12.95 -2.04
CA ILE A 101 3.69 13.00 -0.58
C ILE A 101 2.35 13.34 0.07
N LYS A 102 2.03 12.68 1.17
CA LYS A 102 1.00 13.12 2.12
C LYS A 102 1.57 13.22 3.51
N THR A 103 1.26 14.34 4.17
CA THR A 103 1.54 14.57 5.58
C THR A 103 0.25 14.45 6.38
N ILE A 104 0.30 13.67 7.45
CA ILE A 104 -0.87 13.31 8.25
C ILE A 104 -0.61 13.71 9.70
N PRO A 105 -1.44 14.57 10.31
CA PRO A 105 -1.27 14.94 11.70
C PRO A 105 -1.50 13.74 12.61
N VAL A 106 -0.59 13.55 13.57
CA VAL A 106 -0.65 12.49 14.57
C VAL A 106 -0.36 13.06 15.96
N ASN A 107 -0.99 12.47 16.95
CA ASN A 107 -0.71 12.77 18.35
C ASN A 107 0.09 11.59 18.92
N PHE A 108 1.29 11.87 19.41
CA PHE A 108 2.09 10.89 20.13
C PHE A 108 1.84 10.98 21.63
N VAL A 109 1.99 9.86 22.31
CA VAL A 109 1.90 9.77 23.77
C VAL A 109 3.29 9.75 24.38
N THR A 110 3.42 10.07 25.66
CA THR A 110 4.69 9.87 26.38
C THR A 110 5.16 8.41 26.26
N GLY A 111 6.45 8.22 26.01
CA GLY A 111 7.08 6.92 25.78
C GLY A 111 7.36 6.66 24.31
N GLU A 112 7.60 5.40 23.97
CA GLU A 112 7.84 4.97 22.60
C GLU A 112 6.55 4.99 21.79
N ASN A 113 6.60 5.62 20.62
CA ASN A 113 5.55 5.62 19.62
C ASN A 113 6.07 4.98 18.35
N VAL A 114 5.25 4.15 17.72
CA VAL A 114 5.61 3.43 16.50
C VAL A 114 4.57 3.71 15.43
N VAL A 115 5.07 4.10 14.26
CA VAL A 115 4.27 4.23 13.04
C VAL A 115 4.71 3.14 12.08
N GLU A 116 3.76 2.38 11.54
CA GLU A 116 4.05 1.22 10.70
C GLU A 116 3.14 1.17 9.47
N LEU A 117 3.70 0.89 8.30
CA LEU A 117 2.93 0.56 7.09
C LEU A 117 2.43 -0.88 7.17
N VAL A 118 1.12 -1.07 7.01
CA VAL A 118 0.48 -2.38 7.19
C VAL A 118 0.93 -3.40 6.14
N GLU A 119 1.14 -2.97 4.91
CA GLU A 119 1.44 -3.87 3.80
C GLU A 119 2.91 -4.34 3.78
N SER A 120 3.84 -3.44 4.10
CA SER A 120 5.28 -3.74 4.05
C SER A 120 5.89 -4.08 5.40
N GLY A 121 5.22 -3.74 6.52
CA GLY A 121 5.79 -3.80 7.87
C GLY A 121 6.89 -2.77 8.14
N THR A 122 7.14 -1.85 7.19
CA THR A 122 8.11 -0.76 7.38
C THR A 122 7.65 0.14 8.52
N SER A 123 8.52 0.36 9.50
CA SER A 123 8.20 1.18 10.67
C SER A 123 9.23 2.25 10.97
N VAL A 124 8.77 3.31 11.63
CA VAL A 124 9.57 4.38 12.21
C VAL A 124 9.08 4.60 13.64
N SER A 125 10.00 4.80 14.57
CA SER A 125 9.66 5.04 15.97
C SER A 125 10.21 6.35 16.49
N LEU A 126 9.56 6.87 17.52
CA LEU A 126 9.86 8.11 18.19
C LEU A 126 9.64 7.94 19.68
N THR A 127 10.59 8.35 20.52
CA THR A 127 10.38 8.37 21.97
C THR A 127 10.07 9.79 22.43
N VAL A 128 8.90 9.99 23.02
CA VAL A 128 8.47 11.27 23.59
C VAL A 128 8.73 11.27 25.09
N VAL A 129 9.47 12.27 25.58
CA VAL A 129 9.88 12.36 27.00
C VAL A 129 8.96 13.33 27.74
N ALA A 130 8.46 12.95 28.92
CA ALA A 130 7.62 13.84 29.72
C ALA A 130 8.42 15.05 30.26
N PRO A 131 7.80 16.24 30.40
CA PRO A 131 8.49 17.45 30.86
C PRO A 131 8.93 17.40 32.33
N SER A 132 8.57 16.35 33.08
CA SER A 132 8.81 16.23 34.52
C SER A 132 10.22 15.74 34.90
N GLU A 133 11.09 15.43 33.93
CA GLU A 133 12.46 14.95 34.21
C GLU A 133 13.51 16.07 34.24
N PHE A 134 13.14 17.33 33.96
CA PHE A 134 14.06 18.45 34.04
C PHE A 134 14.15 18.98 35.47
N VAL A 135 15.06 18.41 36.28
CA VAL A 135 15.49 19.04 37.54
C VAL A 135 16.56 20.07 37.20
N LEU A 136 16.25 21.36 37.36
CA LEU A 136 17.27 22.40 37.43
C LEU A 136 18.06 22.20 38.71
N LEU A 137 19.28 21.67 38.60
CA LEU A 137 20.20 21.65 39.73
C LEU A 137 20.59 23.11 40.08
N PRO A 138 20.50 23.49 41.37
CA PRO A 138 20.81 24.85 41.84
C PRO A 138 22.28 25.22 41.70
#